data_AF-A0A8C6R9W4-F1
#
_entry.id   AF-A0A8C6R9W4-F1
#
_cell.length_a   1.000
_cell.length_b   1.000
_cell.length_c   1.000
_cell.angle_alpha   90.00
_cell.angle_beta   90.00
_cell.angle_gamma   90.00
#
_symmetry.space_group_name_H-M   'P 1'
#
loop_
_entity.id
_entity.type
_entity.pdbx_description
1 polymer ?
#
loop_
_entity_poly.entity_id
_entity_poly.type
_entity_poly.pdbx_seq_one_letter_code
_entity_poly.pdbx_strand_id
1 'polypeptide(L)'
;LQVWYIQDLHRKPVDPKHYGQLCSGNCYLVLYTYQKLGCTQYILYLWQGHQATMEDTKALNCNAEEVDLMYQGVLVQEHVTMGREPPHFLAIFQGQLVVFQGIAGGKGGKPQTSGTSLFHVQGTDNHNTRTMEVSARASS
;
A
#
# COMPACT_ATOMS: atom_id res chain seq x y z
N LEU A 1 -10.76 0.30 -7.33
CA LEU A 1 -9.54 0.05 -6.54
C LEU A 1 -9.67 -1.32 -5.89
N GLN A 2 -8.65 -2.16 -6.01
CA GLN A 2 -8.57 -3.43 -5.27
C GLN A 2 -7.22 -3.45 -4.55
N VAL A 3 -7.22 -3.86 -3.29
CA VAL A 3 -6.01 -3.88 -2.45
C VAL A 3 -5.85 -5.26 -1.83
N TRP A 4 -4.64 -5.79 -1.94
CA TRP A 4 -4.23 -7.02 -1.28
C TRP A 4 -2.98 -6.77 -0.46
N TYR A 5 -2.83 -7.51 0.63
CA TYR A 5 -1.61 -7.56 1.41
C TYR A 5 -0.98 -8.94 1.27
N ILE A 6 0.34 -9.01 1.32
CA ILE A 6 1.08 -10.27 1.29
C ILE A 6 1.18 -10.81 2.71
N GLN A 7 0.79 -12.06 2.89
CA GLN A 7 0.92 -12.80 4.14
C GLN A 7 1.15 -14.28 3.83
N ASP A 8 2.14 -14.88 4.48
CA ASP A 8 2.50 -16.29 4.29
C ASP A 8 2.79 -16.60 2.80
N LEU A 9 3.48 -15.68 2.10
CA LEU A 9 3.80 -15.73 0.65
C LEU A 9 2.59 -15.63 -0.30
N HIS A 10 1.38 -15.46 0.21
CA HIS A 10 0.16 -15.36 -0.59
C HIS A 10 -0.49 -13.98 -0.46
N ARG A 11 -1.07 -13.48 -1.56
CA ARG A 11 -1.93 -12.29 -1.51
C ARG A 11 -3.25 -12.61 -0.79
N LYS A 12 -3.63 -11.76 0.15
CA LYS A 12 -4.94 -11.80 0.84
C LYS A 12 -5.65 -10.47 0.61
N PRO A 13 -6.98 -10.48 0.35
CA PRO A 13 -7.71 -9.24 0.14
C PRO A 13 -7.74 -8.40 1.41
N VAL A 14 -7.55 -7.09 1.26
CA VAL A 14 -7.78 -6.12 2.34
C VAL A 14 -9.27 -5.78 2.38
N ASP A 15 -9.81 -5.53 3.57
CA ASP A 15 -11.18 -5.01 3.71
C ASP A 15 -11.25 -3.59 3.08
N PRO A 16 -12.25 -3.26 2.24
CA PRO A 16 -12.41 -1.91 1.68
C PRO A 16 -12.34 -0.77 2.70
N LYS A 17 -12.74 -1.02 3.95
CA LYS A 17 -12.63 -0.05 5.06
C LYS A 17 -11.19 0.31 5.43
N HIS A 18 -10.22 -0.52 5.03
CA HIS A 18 -8.80 -0.39 5.35
C HIS A 18 -7.93 -0.14 4.12
N TYR A 19 -8.48 0.19 2.95
CA TYR A 19 -7.67 0.41 1.73
C TYR A 19 -6.61 1.51 1.89
N GLY A 20 -6.89 2.55 2.65
CA GLY A 20 -5.92 3.61 2.97
C GLY A 20 -4.97 3.27 4.12
N GLN A 21 -5.00 2.06 4.69
CA GLN A 21 -4.20 1.68 5.85
C GLN A 21 -3.12 0.68 5.42
N LEU A 22 -1.88 1.17 5.29
CA LEU A 22 -0.72 0.35 4.99
C LEU A 22 0.13 0.16 6.24
N CYS A 23 0.90 -0.92 6.29
CA CYS A 23 1.78 -1.24 7.42
C CYS A 23 3.22 -1.41 6.93
N SER A 24 4.18 -0.79 7.62
CA SER A 24 5.59 -0.80 7.22
C SER A 24 6.24 -2.18 7.19
N GLY A 25 5.69 -3.16 7.92
CA GLY A 25 6.15 -4.55 7.95
C GLY A 25 5.52 -5.45 6.89
N ASN A 26 4.66 -4.93 6.01
CA ASN A 26 3.98 -5.72 4.99
C ASN A 26 4.24 -5.18 3.58
N CYS A 27 4.00 -6.04 2.60
CA CYS A 27 3.93 -5.69 1.19
C CYS A 27 2.48 -5.70 0.72
N TYR A 28 2.13 -4.83 -0.21
CA TYR A 28 0.78 -4.66 -0.72
C TYR A 28 0.74 -4.58 -2.25
N LEU A 29 -0.29 -5.18 -2.84
CA LEU A 29 -0.65 -4.98 -4.24
C LEU A 29 -1.86 -4.07 -4.30
N VAL A 30 -1.77 -2.99 -5.07
CA VAL A 30 -2.87 -2.03 -5.26
C VAL A 30 -3.18 -1.94 -6.74
N LEU A 31 -4.30 -2.54 -7.16
CA LEU A 31 -4.78 -2.47 -8.53
C LEU A 31 -5.73 -1.28 -8.69
N TYR A 32 -5.29 -0.33 -9.51
CA TYR A 32 -6.07 0.83 -9.90
C TYR A 32 -6.58 0.67 -11.34
N THR A 33 -7.89 0.62 -11.49
CA THR A 33 -8.58 0.59 -12.78
C THR A 33 -9.15 1.97 -13.07
N TYR A 34 -8.86 2.50 -14.25
CA TYR A 34 -9.35 3.80 -14.69
C TYR A 34 -9.77 3.74 -16.16
N GLN A 35 -10.57 4.71 -16.59
CA GLN A 35 -10.99 4.85 -17.97
C GLN A 35 -10.31 6.05 -18.60
N LYS A 36 -9.70 5.85 -19.77
CA LYS A 36 -9.08 6.91 -20.56
C LYS A 36 -9.54 6.77 -22.01
N LEU A 37 -10.19 7.81 -22.53
CA LEU A 37 -10.68 7.86 -23.91
C LEU A 37 -11.58 6.67 -24.30
N GLY A 38 -12.39 6.17 -23.35
CA GLY A 38 -13.28 5.02 -23.57
C GLY A 38 -12.62 3.65 -23.43
N CYS A 39 -11.30 3.59 -23.21
CA CYS A 39 -10.58 2.35 -22.94
C CYS A 39 -10.33 2.18 -21.43
N THR A 40 -10.58 0.98 -20.91
CA THR A 40 -10.21 0.61 -19.54
C THR A 40 -8.71 0.34 -19.48
N GLN A 41 -8.02 0.99 -18.55
CA GLN A 41 -6.60 0.84 -18.29
C GLN A 41 -6.39 0.42 -16.83
N TYR A 42 -5.25 -0.24 -16.59
CA TYR A 42 -4.93 -0.81 -15.29
C TYR A 42 -3.49 -0.45 -14.91
N ILE A 43 -3.31 -0.02 -13.66
CA ILE A 43 -2.00 0.13 -13.02
C ILE A 43 -2.00 -0.74 -11.78
N LEU A 44 -0.97 -1.58 -11.66
CA LEU A 44 -0.71 -2.40 -10.49
C LEU A 44 0.47 -1.79 -9.73
N TYR A 45 0.20 -1.23 -8.56
CA TYR A 45 1.23 -0.75 -7.65
C TYR A 45 1.70 -1.87 -6.73
N LEU A 46 3.00 -2.09 -6.70
CA LEU A 46 3.68 -3.01 -5.80
C LEU A 46 4.27 -2.18 -4.67
N TRP A 47 3.50 -2.00 -3.60
CA TRP A 47 3.94 -1.21 -2.44
C TRP A 47 4.73 -2.09 -1.47
N GLN A 48 5.94 -1.65 -1.14
CA GLN A 48 6.86 -2.34 -0.25
C GLN A 48 7.07 -1.51 1.03
N GLY A 49 6.69 -2.09 2.17
CA GLY A 49 6.97 -1.54 3.48
C GLY A 49 8.47 -1.56 3.79
N HIS A 50 8.95 -0.55 4.50
CA HIS A 50 10.38 -0.42 4.81
C HIS A 50 10.93 -1.53 5.72
N GLN A 51 10.06 -2.17 6.50
CA GLN A 51 10.40 -3.29 7.39
C GLN A 51 10.05 -4.66 6.79
N ALA A 52 9.57 -4.71 5.53
CA ALA A 52 9.28 -5.97 4.85
C ALA A 52 10.58 -6.74 4.52
N THR A 53 10.51 -8.06 4.55
CA THR A 53 11.67 -8.92 4.31
C THR A 53 11.93 -9.10 2.80
N MET A 54 13.10 -9.64 2.47
CA MET A 54 13.43 -10.03 1.10
C MET A 54 12.46 -11.11 0.57
N GLU A 55 12.02 -12.02 1.45
CA GLU A 55 11.04 -13.06 1.10
C GLU A 55 9.67 -12.44 0.80
N ASP A 56 9.21 -11.47 1.59
CA ASP A 56 7.96 -10.75 1.35
C ASP A 56 8.01 -9.99 0.02
N THR A 57 9.16 -9.40 -0.30
CA THR A 57 9.37 -8.68 -1.56
C THR A 57 9.35 -9.64 -2.76
N LYS A 58 9.97 -10.82 -2.61
CA LYS A 58 9.91 -11.86 -3.64
C LYS A 58 8.48 -12.36 -3.84
N ALA A 59 7.76 -12.61 -2.74
CA ALA A 59 6.36 -13.01 -2.78
C ALA A 59 5.47 -11.93 -3.42
N LEU A 60 5.73 -10.66 -3.14
CA LEU A 60 5.04 -9.53 -3.77
C LEU A 60 5.17 -9.58 -5.30
N ASN A 61 6.40 -9.74 -5.81
CA ASN A 61 6.66 -9.80 -7.26
C ASN A 61 6.02 -11.02 -7.90
N CYS A 62 6.16 -12.21 -7.30
CA CYS A 62 5.50 -13.42 -7.82
C CYS A 62 3.97 -13.27 -7.87
N ASN A 63 3.37 -12.71 -6.82
CA ASN A 63 1.93 -12.45 -6.82
C ASN A 63 1.53 -11.38 -7.85
N ALA A 64 2.38 -10.38 -8.12
CA ALA A 64 2.12 -9.39 -9.15
C ALA A 64 2.12 -10.00 -10.56
N GLU A 65 3.06 -10.89 -10.85
CA GLU A 65 3.12 -11.65 -12.11
C GLU A 65 1.86 -12.52 -12.29
N GLU A 66 1.42 -13.22 -11.24
CA GLU A 66 0.16 -13.98 -11.29
C GLU A 66 -1.04 -13.09 -11.58
N VAL A 67 -1.10 -11.89 -10.98
CA VAL A 67 -2.18 -10.94 -11.24
C VAL A 67 -2.10 -10.44 -12.69
N ASP A 68 -0.93 -10.08 -13.18
CA ASP A 68 -0.75 -9.61 -14.56
C ASP A 68 -1.17 -10.67 -15.59
N LEU A 69 -0.84 -11.94 -15.36
CA LEU A 69 -1.30 -13.06 -16.19
C LEU A 69 -2.83 -13.17 -16.24
N MET A 70 -3.54 -12.93 -15.13
CA MET A 70 -5.02 -12.91 -15.14
C MET A 70 -5.60 -11.78 -15.99
N TYR A 71 -4.86 -10.68 -16.14
CA TYR A 71 -5.22 -9.55 -16.99
C TYR A 71 -4.55 -9.61 -18.37
N GLN A 72 -4.09 -10.79 -18.81
CA GLN A 72 -3.48 -10.99 -20.13
C GLN A 72 -2.17 -10.20 -20.36
N GLY A 73 -1.45 -9.84 -19.30
CA GLY A 73 -0.18 -9.12 -19.40
C GLY A 73 -0.31 -7.63 -19.75
N VAL A 74 -1.49 -7.04 -19.53
CA VAL A 74 -1.76 -5.63 -19.88
C VAL A 74 -1.56 -4.66 -18.72
N LEU A 75 -1.19 -5.14 -17.52
CA LEU A 75 -1.04 -4.28 -16.36
C LEU A 75 0.26 -3.47 -16.43
N VAL A 76 0.18 -2.17 -16.14
CA VAL A 76 1.38 -1.38 -15.88
C VAL A 76 1.81 -1.63 -14.43
N GLN A 77 2.95 -2.28 -14.22
CA GLN A 77 3.48 -2.58 -12.89
C GLN A 77 4.40 -1.46 -12.40
N GLU A 78 4.10 -0.89 -11.23
CA GLU A 78 4.83 0.24 -10.65
C GLU A 78 5.30 -0.10 -9.23
N HIS A 79 6.63 -0.13 -9.02
CA HIS A 79 7.20 -0.38 -7.70
C HIS A 79 7.17 0.87 -6.84
N VAL A 80 6.62 0.75 -5.64
CA VAL A 80 6.48 1.86 -4.69
C VAL A 80 7.12 1.47 -3.37
N THR A 81 8.16 2.18 -2.96
CA THR A 81 8.75 2.00 -1.63
C THR A 81 8.11 2.98 -0.66
N MET A 82 7.86 2.52 0.58
CA MET A 82 7.41 3.36 1.69
C MET A 82 8.24 4.67 1.79
N GLY A 83 7.56 5.81 1.80
CA GLY A 83 8.17 7.13 1.86
C GLY A 83 8.57 7.73 0.51
N ARG A 84 8.41 6.98 -0.59
CA ARG A 84 8.65 7.43 -1.98
C ARG A 84 7.43 7.17 -2.88
N GLU A 85 6.24 7.34 -2.32
CA GLU A 85 4.99 7.18 -3.04
C GLU A 85 4.85 8.22 -4.17
N PRO A 86 4.56 7.81 -5.41
CA PRO A 86 4.35 8.77 -6.50
C PRO A 86 3.06 9.57 -6.26
N PRO A 87 2.98 10.82 -6.77
CA PRO A 87 1.78 11.67 -6.58
C PRO A 87 0.48 11.01 -7.02
N HIS A 88 0.50 10.25 -8.11
CA HIS A 88 -0.69 9.51 -8.57
C HIS A 88 -1.16 8.47 -7.54
N PHE A 89 -0.24 7.77 -6.87
CA PHE A 89 -0.59 6.81 -5.82
C PHE A 89 -1.25 7.51 -4.63
N LEU A 90 -0.70 8.64 -4.18
CA LEU A 90 -1.28 9.43 -3.09
C LEU A 90 -2.69 9.94 -3.44
N ALA A 91 -2.87 10.42 -4.68
CA ALA A 91 -4.15 10.92 -5.17
C ALA A 91 -5.26 9.84 -5.21
N ILE A 92 -4.92 8.57 -5.42
CA ILE A 92 -5.88 7.44 -5.37
C ILE A 92 -6.55 7.35 -4.00
N PHE A 93 -5.81 7.63 -2.93
CA PHE A 93 -6.30 7.57 -1.56
C PHE A 93 -6.89 8.90 -1.04
N GLN A 94 -6.85 9.97 -1.85
CA GLN A 94 -7.50 11.26 -1.53
C GLN A 94 -7.16 11.81 -0.13
N GLY A 95 -5.90 11.66 0.29
CA GLY A 95 -5.42 12.10 1.61
C GLY A 95 -5.74 11.15 2.77
N GLN A 96 -6.38 10.01 2.50
CA GLN A 96 -6.71 8.98 3.50
C GLN A 96 -5.61 7.92 3.66
N LEU A 97 -4.44 8.12 3.04
CA LEU A 97 -3.31 7.21 3.17
C LEU A 97 -2.64 7.37 4.54
N VAL A 98 -2.67 6.31 5.33
CA VAL A 98 -2.03 6.17 6.63
C VAL A 98 -1.11 4.96 6.61
N VAL A 99 0.17 5.17 6.90
CA VAL A 99 1.17 4.12 7.02
C VAL A 99 1.48 3.90 8.51
N PHE A 100 1.08 2.75 9.04
CA PHE A 100 1.35 2.33 10.41
C PHE A 100 2.72 1.66 10.55
N GLN A 101 3.31 1.73 11.74
CA GLN A 101 4.52 0.96 12.03
C GLN A 101 4.20 -0.46 12.45
N GLY A 102 5.03 -1.41 12.00
CA GLY A 102 4.90 -2.83 12.33
C GLY A 102 4.11 -3.63 11.31
N ILE A 103 3.64 -4.80 11.73
CA ILE A 103 2.95 -5.79 10.88
C ILE A 103 1.44 -5.61 11.01
N ALA A 104 0.73 -5.69 9.88
CA ALA A 104 -0.72 -5.59 9.81
C ALA A 104 -1.40 -6.64 10.70
N GLY A 105 -2.48 -6.22 11.36
CA GLY A 105 -3.32 -7.13 12.14
C GLY A 105 -4.09 -8.12 11.27
N GLY A 106 -4.86 -9.02 11.91
CA GLY A 106 -5.76 -9.92 11.19
C GLY A 106 -6.71 -9.15 10.27
N LYS A 107 -6.71 -9.50 8.97
CA LYS A 107 -7.41 -8.84 7.84
C LYS A 107 -6.72 -7.60 7.22
N GLY A 108 -5.41 -7.43 7.41
CA GLY A 108 -4.63 -6.41 6.70
C GLY A 108 -4.90 -4.97 7.17
N GLY A 109 -5.57 -4.80 8.31
CA GLY A 109 -5.83 -3.50 8.94
C GLY A 109 -4.75 -3.09 9.93
N LYS A 110 -5.00 -1.98 10.63
CA LYS A 110 -4.12 -1.40 11.65
C LYS A 110 -3.48 -2.48 12.56
N PRO A 111 -2.18 -2.39 12.88
CA PRO A 111 -1.54 -3.23 13.89
C PRO A 111 -2.25 -3.10 15.25
N GLN A 112 -2.31 -4.18 16.03
CA GLN A 112 -2.80 -4.11 17.41
C GLN A 112 -1.77 -3.39 18.29
N THR A 113 -1.83 -2.06 18.34
CA THR A 113 -0.97 -1.23 19.19
C THR A 113 -1.70 -0.90 20.50
N SER A 114 -1.20 -1.42 21.62
CA SER A 114 -1.61 -1.01 22.96
C SER A 114 -0.69 0.12 23.43
N GLY A 115 -0.98 1.38 23.09
CA GLY A 115 -0.13 2.52 23.48
C GLY A 115 -0.49 3.86 22.84
N THR A 116 0.34 4.87 23.10
CA THR A 116 0.24 6.20 22.47
C THR A 116 0.95 6.18 21.11
N SER A 117 0.23 6.52 20.03
CA SER A 117 0.80 6.65 18.68
C SER A 117 1.02 8.12 18.32
N LEU A 118 2.13 8.42 17.64
CA LEU A 118 2.41 9.74 17.06
C LEU A 118 2.36 9.62 15.54
N PHE A 119 1.74 10.59 14.86
CA PHE A 119 1.62 10.60 13.41
C PHE A 119 2.24 11.87 12.84
N HIS A 120 3.11 11.71 11.84
CA HIS A 120 3.62 12.79 11.02
C HIS A 120 2.74 12.91 9.77
N VAL A 121 2.05 14.04 9.63
CA VAL A 121 1.25 14.36 8.44
C VAL A 121 2.07 15.27 7.54
N GLN A 122 2.34 14.84 6.30
CA GLN A 122 3.06 15.62 5.29
C GLN A 122 2.15 15.80 4.08
N GLY A 123 2.02 17.04 3.61
CA GLY A 123 1.24 17.38 2.42
C GLY A 123 0.77 18.82 2.45
N THR A 124 0.34 19.32 1.30
CA THR A 124 -0.30 20.63 1.13
C THR A 124 -1.75 20.50 0.68
N ASP A 125 -2.13 19.36 0.08
CA ASP A 125 -3.47 19.11 -0.46
C ASP A 125 -3.83 17.61 -0.38
N ASN A 126 -5.08 17.28 -0.74
CA ASN A 126 -5.59 15.90 -0.69
C ASN A 126 -4.94 14.96 -1.72
N HIS A 127 -4.15 15.47 -2.66
CA HIS A 127 -3.47 14.70 -3.69
C HIS A 127 -2.02 14.36 -3.32
N ASN A 128 -1.47 15.00 -2.30
CA ASN A 128 -0.10 14.74 -1.82
C ASN A 128 -0.01 14.46 -0.32
N THR A 129 -1.14 14.45 0.40
CA THR A 129 -1.13 14.16 1.83
C THR A 129 -0.83 12.69 2.10
N ARG A 130 0.17 12.46 2.96
CA ARG A 130 0.47 11.17 3.56
C ARG A 130 0.58 11.31 5.08
N THR A 131 0.08 10.32 5.79
CA THR A 131 0.21 10.21 7.24
C THR A 131 1.09 9.01 7.57
N MET A 132 2.15 9.20 8.35
CA MET A 132 3.05 8.13 8.76
C MET A 132 3.12 8.05 10.28
N GLU A 133 2.96 6.86 10.84
CA GLU A 133 3.20 6.61 12.25
C GLU A 133 4.71 6.70 12.54
N VAL A 134 5.06 7.43 13.59
CA VAL A 134 6.44 7.64 14.05
C VAL A 134 6.56 7.27 15.53
N SER A 135 7.78 7.04 15.99
CA SER A 135 8.03 6.79 17.42
C SER A 135 7.57 7.99 18.24
N ALA A 136 6.80 7.76 19.31
CA ALA A 136 6.26 8.81 20.18
C ALA A 136 7.35 9.44 21.08
N ARG A 137 8.24 10.23 20.47
CA ARG A 137 9.33 10.97 21.11
C ARG A 137 9.45 12.36 20.48
N ALA A 138 9.97 13.32 21.24
CA ALA A 138 10.08 14.71 20.80
C ALA A 138 11.04 14.94 19.60
N SER A 139 11.95 14.00 19.33
CA SER A 139 12.93 14.09 18.24
C SER A 139 12.47 13.43 16.93
N SER A 140 11.20 13.06 16.83
CA SER A 140 10.60 12.44 15.64
C SER A 140 10.09 13.44 14.62
#